data_AF-A0A964QQ22-F1
#
_entry.id   AF-A0A964QQ22-F1
#
_cell.length_a   1.000
_cell.length_b   1.000
_cell.length_c   1.000
_cell.angle_alpha   90.00
_cell.angle_beta   90.00
_cell.angle_gamma   90.00
#
_symmetry.space_group_name_H-M   'P 1'
#
loop_
_entity.id
_entity.type
_entity.pdbx_description
1 polymer ?
#
loop_
_entity_poly.entity_id
_entity_poly.type
_entity_poly.pdbx_seq_one_letter_code
_entity_poly.pdbx_strand_id
1 'polypeptide(L)'
;MNCYDCQSRVCDLLDAGKSIQTEVALEMHMAECATCREFHDVWAGLDARLTRHNSTAALPEDFKATLMTRLPAPRPRLMPAEVALRRTQYEREYRQAMAPFPGRYLSMPPARLLWLLSLVAGLAMAGFFLPEVLRAASALAVVAFGNDSSRQTMLLFCWSLGLASMLYGLRHSWHSLRHHLPHW
;
A
#
# COMPACT_ATOMS: atom_id res chain seq x y z
N MET A 1 24.12 5.68 3.55
CA MET A 1 23.20 6.26 2.56
C MET A 1 23.98 7.21 1.68
N ASN A 2 23.77 7.22 0.36
CA ASN A 2 24.44 8.17 -0.52
C ASN A 2 23.65 9.49 -0.60
N CYS A 3 24.25 10.55 -1.15
CA CYS A 3 23.61 11.87 -1.23
C CYS A 3 22.37 11.86 -2.14
N TYR A 4 22.36 11.06 -3.19
CA TYR A 4 21.23 10.98 -4.13
C TYR A 4 19.99 10.38 -3.46
N ASP A 5 20.14 9.25 -2.76
CA ASP A 5 19.08 8.60 -2.00
C ASP A 5 18.55 9.53 -0.90
N CYS A 6 19.45 10.24 -0.22
CA CYS A 6 19.09 11.25 0.78
C CYS A 6 18.20 12.35 0.17
N GLN A 7 18.62 12.94 -0.94
CA GLN A 7 17.88 14.02 -1.61
C GLN A 7 16.51 13.55 -2.09
N SER A 8 16.45 12.38 -2.75
CA SER A 8 15.17 11.78 -3.17
C SER A 8 14.23 11.58 -1.98
N ARG A 9 14.75 11.10 -0.85
CA ARG A 9 13.95 10.84 0.34
C ARG A 9 13.47 12.11 1.04
N VAL A 10 14.29 13.16 1.04
CA VAL A 10 13.90 14.49 1.52
C VAL A 10 12.71 15.01 0.71
N CYS A 11 12.74 14.90 -0.62
CA CYS A 11 11.61 15.28 -1.48
C CYS A 11 10.34 14.49 -1.12
N ASP A 12 10.44 13.16 -1.04
CA ASP A 12 9.29 12.30 -0.70
C ASP A 12 8.64 12.68 0.65
N LEU A 13 9.46 12.97 1.67
CA LEU A 13 8.97 13.32 3.00
C LEU A 13 8.34 14.70 3.03
N LEU A 14 8.95 15.69 2.38
CA LEU A 14 8.42 17.05 2.31
C LEU A 14 7.11 17.11 1.51
N ASP A 15 7.03 16.42 0.39
CA ASP A 15 5.80 16.32 -0.43
C ASP A 15 4.67 15.60 0.34
N ALA A 16 5.02 14.63 1.19
CA ALA A 16 4.08 13.96 2.08
C ALA A 16 3.73 14.76 3.35
N GLY A 17 4.33 15.94 3.56
CA GLY A 17 4.16 16.74 4.77
C GLY A 17 4.70 16.08 6.05
N LYS A 18 5.66 15.16 5.92
CA LYS A 18 6.26 14.40 7.02
C LYS A 18 7.58 15.03 7.47
N SER A 19 7.86 14.94 8.77
CA SER A 19 9.13 15.39 9.34
C SER A 19 10.27 14.40 9.06
N ILE A 20 11.45 14.93 8.76
CA ILE A 20 12.69 14.17 8.57
C ILE A 20 13.10 13.38 9.81
N GLN A 21 12.71 13.85 11.01
CA GLN A 21 12.97 13.16 12.28
C GLN A 21 12.30 11.78 12.39
N THR A 22 11.40 11.44 11.47
CA THR A 22 10.80 10.10 11.41
C THR A 22 11.74 9.04 10.82
N GLU A 23 12.84 9.44 10.17
CA GLU A 23 13.82 8.54 9.58
C GLU A 23 15.24 8.80 10.13
N VAL A 24 15.63 8.00 11.12
CA VAL A 24 16.93 8.13 11.83
C VAL A 24 18.13 8.09 10.88
N ALA A 25 18.11 7.25 9.85
CA ALA A 25 19.20 7.13 8.87
C ALA A 25 19.37 8.42 8.04
N LEU A 26 18.27 9.13 7.78
CA LEU A 26 18.27 10.39 7.05
C LEU A 26 18.76 11.54 7.92
N GLU A 27 18.28 11.61 9.16
CA GLU A 27 18.74 12.58 10.15
C GLU A 27 20.25 12.49 10.40
N MET A 28 20.78 11.27 10.61
CA MET A 28 22.23 11.07 10.80
C MET A 28 23.05 11.50 9.57
N HIS A 29 22.60 11.15 8.37
CA HIS A 29 23.31 11.55 7.15
C HIS A 29 23.29 13.07 6.96
N MET A 30 22.16 13.73 7.23
CA MET A 30 22.05 15.18 7.16
C MET A 30 22.85 15.88 8.26
N ALA A 31 23.08 15.26 9.41
CA ALA A 31 23.97 15.81 10.43
C ALA A 31 25.44 15.86 9.94
N GLU A 32 25.85 14.93 9.10
CA GLU A 32 27.23 14.81 8.60
C GLU A 32 27.44 15.51 7.24
N CYS A 33 26.41 15.58 6.38
CA CYS A 33 26.53 16.11 5.02
C CYS A 33 25.95 17.52 4.88
N ALA A 34 26.82 18.53 4.72
CA ALA A 34 26.41 19.92 4.52
C ALA A 34 25.57 20.14 3.25
N THR A 35 25.92 19.47 2.15
CA THR A 35 25.21 19.59 0.87
C THR A 35 23.76 19.12 0.97
N CYS A 36 23.50 18.03 1.69
CA CYS A 36 22.13 17.52 1.88
C CYS A 36 21.30 18.43 2.80
N ARG A 37 21.92 19.12 3.78
CA ARG A 37 21.23 20.14 4.58
C ARG A 37 20.83 21.35 3.75
N GLU A 38 21.76 21.88 2.96
CA GLU A 38 21.47 23.01 2.07
C GLU A 38 20.36 22.67 1.08
N PHE A 39 20.41 21.47 0.49
CA PHE A 39 19.36 20.98 -0.39
C PHE A 39 17.98 20.96 0.30
N HIS A 40 17.91 20.43 1.53
CA HIS A 40 16.67 20.42 2.31
C HIS A 40 16.12 21.83 2.52
N ASP A 41 16.96 22.77 2.93
CA ASP A 41 16.52 24.14 3.23
C ASP A 41 16.03 24.87 1.97
N VAL A 42 16.70 24.62 0.83
CA VAL A 42 16.27 25.13 -0.48
C VAL A 42 14.92 24.52 -0.89
N TRP A 43 14.76 23.20 -0.75
CA TRP A 43 13.53 22.50 -1.15
C TRP A 43 12.34 22.87 -0.25
N ALA A 44 12.53 22.90 1.07
CA ALA A 44 11.50 23.32 2.03
C ALA A 44 11.06 24.78 1.79
N GLY A 45 11.98 25.65 1.36
CA GLY A 45 11.69 27.03 1.00
C GLY A 45 11.11 27.21 -0.41
N LEU A 46 11.12 26.17 -1.26
CA LEU A 46 10.71 26.25 -2.66
C LEU A 46 9.20 26.49 -2.78
N ASP A 47 8.39 25.75 -2.00
CA ASP A 47 6.93 25.86 -2.07
C ASP A 47 6.45 27.28 -1.69
N ALA A 48 7.02 27.87 -0.65
CA ALA A 48 6.76 29.26 -0.26
C ALA A 48 7.21 30.30 -1.32
N ARG A 49 8.18 29.97 -2.18
CA ARG A 49 8.59 30.84 -3.30
C ARG A 49 7.66 30.66 -4.50
N LEU A 50 7.31 29.42 -4.83
CA LEU A 50 6.39 29.10 -5.93
C LEU A 50 4.99 29.67 -5.67
N THR A 51 4.48 29.52 -4.46
CA THR A 51 3.18 30.09 -4.05
C THR A 51 3.14 31.61 -4.05
N ARG A 52 4.28 32.30 -3.83
CA ARG A 52 4.37 33.77 -3.94
C ARG A 52 4.30 34.27 -5.38
N HIS A 53 4.81 33.50 -6.33
CA HIS A 53 4.84 33.88 -7.75
C HIS A 53 3.63 33.37 -8.55
N ASN A 54 3.00 32.30 -8.10
CA ASN A 54 1.69 31.92 -8.60
C ASN A 54 0.65 32.88 -8.00
N SER A 55 0.14 33.81 -8.81
CA SER A 55 -1.01 34.61 -8.42
C SER A 55 -2.11 33.65 -8.00
N THR A 56 -2.46 33.65 -6.72
CA THR A 56 -3.62 32.92 -6.22
C THR A 56 -4.81 33.43 -7.03
N ALA A 57 -5.32 32.58 -7.93
CA ALA A 57 -6.54 32.89 -8.64
C ALA A 57 -7.59 33.20 -7.57
N ALA A 58 -8.13 34.42 -7.59
CA ALA A 58 -9.14 34.81 -6.63
C ALA A 58 -10.30 33.83 -6.78
N LEU A 59 -10.59 33.07 -5.72
CA LEU A 59 -11.74 32.19 -5.71
C LEU A 59 -13.00 33.05 -5.89
N PRO A 60 -13.95 32.66 -6.76
CA PRO A 60 -15.22 33.37 -6.87
C PRO A 60 -15.90 33.48 -5.50
N GLU A 61 -16.44 34.65 -5.17
CA GLU A 61 -17.09 34.89 -3.86
C GLU A 61 -18.24 33.89 -3.59
N ASP A 62 -18.98 33.50 -4.63
CA ASP A 62 -20.04 32.49 -4.54
C ASP A 62 -19.51 31.12 -4.09
N PHE A 63 -18.30 30.76 -4.54
CA PHE A 63 -17.65 29.53 -4.12
C PHE A 63 -17.23 29.60 -2.65
N LYS A 64 -16.69 30.75 -2.21
CA LYS A 64 -16.33 30.98 -0.81
C LYS A 64 -17.54 30.92 0.11
N ALA A 65 -18.67 31.52 -0.29
CA ALA A 65 -19.93 31.45 0.44
C ALA A 65 -20.46 30.01 0.52
N THR A 66 -20.40 29.25 -0.58
CA THR A 66 -20.78 27.84 -0.61
C THR A 66 -19.86 26.97 0.26
N LEU A 67 -18.57 27.27 0.30
CA LEU A 67 -17.60 26.55 1.11
C LEU A 67 -17.85 26.81 2.60
N MET A 68 -18.13 28.05 2.99
CA MET A 68 -18.45 28.43 4.38
C MET A 68 -19.76 27.82 4.89
N THR A 69 -20.75 27.58 4.02
CA THR A 69 -22.01 26.91 4.41
C THR A 69 -21.87 25.39 4.52
N ARG A 70 -20.93 24.78 3.77
CA ARG A 70 -20.66 23.34 3.80
C ARG A 70 -19.61 22.93 4.83
N LEU A 71 -18.68 23.82 5.16
CA LEU A 71 -17.76 23.60 6.25
C LEU A 71 -18.59 23.48 7.54
N PRO A 72 -18.48 22.35 8.27
CA PRO A 72 -19.09 22.27 9.58
C PRO A 72 -18.56 23.45 10.41
N ALA A 73 -19.48 24.17 11.07
CA ALA A 73 -19.13 25.29 11.93
C ALA A 73 -17.90 24.94 12.78
N PRO A 74 -16.95 25.89 12.98
CA PRO A 74 -15.75 25.62 13.76
C PRO A 74 -16.17 24.97 15.06
N ARG A 75 -15.81 23.69 15.20
CA ARG A 75 -16.21 22.93 16.38
C ARG A 75 -15.71 23.72 17.59
N PRO A 76 -16.55 23.95 18.61
CA PRO A 76 -16.09 24.61 19.82
C PRO A 76 -14.80 23.92 20.28
N ARG A 77 -13.78 24.71 20.62
CA ARG A 77 -12.53 24.18 21.17
C ARG A 77 -12.92 23.27 22.33
N LEU A 78 -12.72 21.97 22.16
CA LEU A 78 -13.01 20.98 23.18
C LEU A 78 -12.21 21.38 24.42
N MET A 79 -12.90 21.47 25.56
CA MET A 79 -12.20 21.74 26.82
C MET A 79 -11.23 20.57 27.10
N PRO A 80 -10.09 20.80 27.77
CA PRO A 80 -9.14 19.72 28.07
C PRO A 80 -9.78 18.50 28.74
N ALA A 81 -10.81 18.70 29.56
CA ALA A 81 -11.60 17.64 30.19
C ALA A 81 -12.39 16.78 29.17
N GLU A 82 -12.94 17.39 28.13
CA GLU A 82 -13.69 16.69 27.07
C GLU A 82 -12.74 15.90 26.15
N VAL A 83 -11.53 16.43 25.92
CA VAL A 83 -10.48 15.72 25.16
C VAL A 83 -10.04 14.48 25.93
N ALA A 84 -9.80 14.60 27.24
CA ALA A 84 -9.46 13.45 28.08
C ALA A 84 -10.57 12.40 28.08
N LEU A 85 -11.83 12.82 28.20
CA LEU A 85 -12.98 11.91 28.19
C LEU A 85 -13.10 11.17 26.85
N ARG A 86 -12.99 11.88 25.72
CA ARG A 86 -12.99 11.26 24.38
C ARG A 86 -11.82 10.30 24.20
N ARG A 87 -10.63 10.65 24.67
CA ARG A 87 -9.46 9.76 24.59
C ARG A 87 -9.71 8.44 25.32
N THR A 88 -10.29 8.49 26.52
CA THR A 88 -10.63 7.25 27.25
C THR A 88 -11.70 6.44 26.54
N GLN A 89 -12.66 7.09 25.87
CA GLN A 89 -13.67 6.42 25.07
C GLN A 89 -13.05 5.72 23.86
N TYR A 90 -12.19 6.42 23.11
CA TYR A 90 -11.47 5.84 21.98
C TYR A 90 -10.55 4.69 22.39
N GLU A 91 -9.87 4.80 23.54
CA GLU A 91 -9.04 3.70 24.05
C GLU A 91 -9.88 2.47 24.41
N ARG A 92 -11.11 2.64 24.92
CA ARG A 92 -12.04 1.52 25.17
C ARG A 92 -12.51 0.88 23.88
N GLU A 93 -12.94 1.68 22.90
CA GLU A 93 -13.38 1.20 21.59
C GLU A 93 -12.23 0.47 20.87
N TYR A 94 -11.02 1.01 20.93
CA TYR A 94 -9.82 0.39 20.37
C TYR A 94 -9.50 -0.94 21.05
N ARG A 95 -9.56 -1.02 22.38
CA ARG A 95 -9.36 -2.27 23.13
C ARG A 95 -10.44 -3.31 22.82
N GLN A 96 -11.68 -2.89 22.60
CA GLN A 96 -12.76 -3.79 22.20
C GLN A 96 -12.56 -4.31 20.77
N ALA A 97 -12.11 -3.45 19.85
CA ALA A 97 -11.82 -3.84 18.47
C ALA A 97 -10.57 -4.73 18.35
N MET A 98 -9.55 -4.47 19.18
CA MET A 98 -8.29 -5.22 19.23
C MET A 98 -8.31 -6.39 20.20
N ALA A 99 -9.40 -6.59 20.96
CA ALA A 99 -9.56 -7.78 21.76
C ALA A 99 -9.47 -8.98 20.79
N PRO A 100 -8.46 -9.86 20.95
CA PRO A 100 -8.33 -11.02 20.07
C PRO A 100 -9.65 -11.77 20.16
N PHE A 101 -10.36 -11.98 19.05
CA PHE A 101 -11.60 -12.74 19.01
C PHE A 101 -11.28 -14.20 19.39
N PRO A 102 -11.37 -14.63 20.67
CA PRO A 102 -10.91 -15.98 21.03
C PRO A 102 -11.98 -17.02 20.67
N GLY A 103 -13.20 -16.58 20.34
CA GLY A 103 -14.37 -17.44 20.16
C GLY A 103 -14.92 -17.55 18.74
N ARG A 104 -14.40 -16.82 17.75
CA ARG A 104 -14.97 -16.85 16.38
C ARG A 104 -14.44 -17.99 15.51
N TYR A 105 -13.31 -18.59 15.88
CA TYR A 105 -12.78 -19.78 15.21
C TYR A 105 -13.44 -21.08 15.68
N LEU A 106 -13.90 -21.13 16.94
CA LEU A 106 -14.61 -22.29 17.50
C LEU A 106 -16.04 -22.45 16.98
N SER A 107 -16.60 -21.41 16.35
CA SER A 107 -17.96 -21.43 15.79
C SER A 107 -18.00 -21.57 14.27
N MET A 108 -16.86 -21.81 13.60
CA MET A 108 -16.89 -22.11 12.17
C MET A 108 -17.45 -23.53 11.92
N PRO A 109 -18.39 -23.70 10.96
CA PRO A 109 -18.87 -25.02 10.61
C PRO A 109 -17.71 -25.87 10.08
N PRO A 110 -17.62 -27.17 10.44
CA PRO A 110 -16.47 -28.02 10.11
C PRO A 110 -16.20 -28.10 8.60
N ALA A 111 -17.24 -27.95 7.77
CA ALA A 111 -17.12 -27.90 6.31
C ALA A 111 -16.26 -26.72 5.80
N ARG A 112 -16.36 -25.54 6.43
CA ARG A 112 -15.53 -24.38 6.04
C ARG A 112 -14.08 -24.54 6.47
N LEU A 113 -13.85 -25.17 7.62
CA LEU A 113 -12.51 -25.46 8.11
C LEU A 113 -11.78 -26.43 7.17
N LEU A 114 -12.47 -27.51 6.75
CA LEU A 114 -11.94 -28.47 5.78
C LEU A 114 -11.65 -27.82 4.41
N TRP A 115 -12.49 -26.89 3.97
CA TRP A 115 -12.26 -26.16 2.72
C TRP A 115 -11.05 -25.23 2.79
N LEU A 116 -10.86 -24.52 3.92
CA LEU A 116 -9.67 -23.70 4.13
C LEU A 116 -8.40 -24.55 4.20
N LEU A 117 -8.46 -25.70 4.89
CA LEU A 117 -7.34 -26.63 4.96
C LEU A 117 -6.99 -27.24 3.60
N SER A 118 -7.99 -27.61 2.79
CA SER A 118 -7.74 -28.13 1.44
C SER A 118 -7.16 -27.06 0.51
N LEU A 119 -7.57 -25.80 0.66
CA LEU A 119 -7.02 -24.68 -0.10
C LEU A 119 -5.55 -24.42 0.27
N VAL A 120 -5.24 -24.38 1.57
CA VAL A 120 -3.87 -24.21 2.06
C VAL A 120 -2.98 -25.38 1.62
N ALA A 121 -3.48 -26.62 1.76
CA ALA A 121 -2.76 -27.81 1.29
C ALA A 121 -2.54 -27.78 -0.23
N GLY A 122 -3.56 -27.38 -1.00
CA GLY A 122 -3.46 -27.24 -2.46
C GLY A 122 -2.43 -26.19 -2.88
N LEU A 123 -2.38 -25.04 -2.20
CA LEU A 123 -1.38 -24.00 -2.45
C LEU A 123 0.04 -24.45 -2.08
N ALA A 124 0.19 -25.14 -0.95
CA ALA A 124 1.48 -25.69 -0.54
C ALA A 124 2.01 -26.73 -1.54
N MET A 125 1.13 -27.63 -1.99
CA MET A 125 1.47 -28.63 -3.01
C MET A 125 1.81 -27.95 -4.34
N ALA A 126 1.01 -26.98 -4.80
CA ALA A 126 1.30 -26.24 -6.02
C ALA A 126 2.66 -25.53 -5.96
N GLY A 127 2.99 -24.88 -4.82
CA GLY A 127 4.28 -24.23 -4.61
C GLY A 127 5.45 -25.22 -4.59
N PHE A 128 5.24 -26.43 -4.07
CA PHE A 128 6.27 -27.48 -4.03
C PHE A 128 6.57 -28.07 -5.41
N PHE A 129 5.55 -28.31 -6.24
CA PHE A 129 5.72 -28.89 -7.58
C PHE A 129 6.10 -27.86 -8.65
N LEU A 130 5.82 -26.57 -8.43
CA LEU A 130 6.17 -25.51 -9.38
C LEU A 130 7.66 -25.51 -9.81
N PRO A 131 8.66 -25.58 -8.91
CA PRO A 131 10.06 -25.60 -9.30
C PRO A 131 10.47 -26.86 -10.08
N GLU A 132 9.92 -28.04 -9.77
CA GLU A 132 10.20 -29.27 -10.51
C GLU A 132 9.63 -29.22 -11.93
N VAL A 133 8.39 -28.72 -12.08
CA VAL A 133 7.76 -28.53 -13.39
C VAL A 133 8.52 -27.48 -14.21
N LEU A 134 8.98 -26.38 -13.59
CA LEU A 134 9.83 -25.38 -14.24
C LEU A 134 11.18 -25.96 -14.71
N ARG A 135 11.78 -26.84 -13.91
CA ARG A 135 13.05 -27.51 -14.24
C ARG A 135 12.87 -28.53 -15.38
N ALA A 136 11.79 -29.30 -15.37
CA ALA A 136 11.47 -30.23 -16.45
C ALA A 136 11.11 -29.49 -17.75
N ALA A 137 10.32 -28.40 -17.66
CA ALA A 137 9.95 -27.58 -18.80
C ALA A 137 11.16 -26.89 -19.45
N SER A 138 12.11 -26.38 -18.65
CA SER A 138 13.35 -25.79 -19.17
C SER A 138 14.27 -26.84 -19.82
N ALA A 139 14.38 -28.05 -19.26
CA ALA A 139 15.12 -29.14 -19.88
C ALA A 139 14.52 -29.55 -21.24
N LEU A 140 13.20 -29.67 -21.32
CA LEU A 140 12.50 -29.97 -22.58
C LEU A 140 12.61 -28.83 -23.60
N ALA A 141 12.57 -27.56 -23.16
CA ALA A 141 12.73 -26.41 -24.03
C ALA A 141 14.13 -26.36 -24.68
N VAL A 142 15.19 -26.74 -23.95
CA VAL A 142 16.56 -26.80 -24.49
C VAL A 142 16.70 -27.89 -25.55
N VAL A 143 16.09 -29.06 -25.34
CA VAL A 143 16.13 -30.18 -26.29
C VAL A 143 15.28 -29.91 -27.53
N ALA A 144 14.11 -29.29 -27.36
CA ALA A 144 13.17 -29.08 -28.46
C ALA A 144 13.53 -27.91 -29.39
N PHE A 145 14.23 -26.87 -28.89
CA PHE A 145 14.33 -25.61 -29.64
C PHE A 145 15.75 -25.14 -30.00
N GLY A 146 16.81 -25.78 -29.49
CA GLY A 146 18.18 -25.33 -29.77
C GLY A 146 18.46 -23.91 -29.28
N ASN A 147 19.69 -23.42 -29.46
CA ASN A 147 20.16 -22.14 -28.93
C ASN A 147 19.66 -20.91 -29.73
N ASP A 148 18.41 -20.93 -30.18
CA ASP A 148 17.78 -19.83 -30.93
C ASP A 148 17.06 -18.88 -29.96
N SER A 149 17.67 -17.72 -29.70
CA SER A 149 17.21 -16.72 -28.73
C SER A 149 15.80 -16.17 -29.02
N SER A 150 15.38 -16.16 -30.29
CA SER A 150 14.05 -15.71 -30.71
C SER A 150 12.91 -16.62 -30.23
N ARG A 151 13.20 -17.90 -29.98
CA ARG A 151 12.22 -18.89 -29.52
C ARG A 151 12.05 -18.86 -28.01
N GLN A 152 13.11 -18.54 -27.27
CA GLN A 152 13.04 -18.31 -25.82
C GLN A 152 12.12 -17.12 -25.49
N THR A 153 12.19 -16.04 -26.28
CA THR A 153 11.28 -14.90 -26.11
C THR A 153 9.82 -15.26 -26.38
N MET A 154 9.55 -16.13 -27.36
CA MET A 154 8.18 -16.57 -27.67
C MET A 154 7.60 -17.45 -26.56
N LEU A 155 8.39 -18.35 -25.97
CA LEU A 155 7.95 -19.20 -24.86
C LEU A 155 7.66 -18.38 -23.60
N LEU A 156 8.49 -17.38 -23.29
CA LEU A 156 8.23 -16.43 -22.20
C LEU A 156 6.93 -15.65 -22.45
N PHE A 157 6.67 -15.25 -23.70
CA PHE A 157 5.43 -14.57 -24.08
C PHE A 157 4.21 -15.47 -23.89
N CYS A 158 4.25 -16.71 -24.37
CA CYS A 158 3.18 -17.69 -24.17
C CYS A 158 2.94 -18.00 -22.69
N TRP A 159 4.01 -18.10 -21.88
CA TRP A 159 3.91 -18.27 -20.43
C TRP A 159 3.24 -17.08 -19.76
N SER A 160 3.63 -15.86 -20.12
CA SER A 160 3.04 -14.64 -19.56
C SER A 160 1.55 -14.53 -19.88
N LEU A 161 1.14 -14.92 -21.09
CA LEU A 161 -0.26 -14.97 -21.52
C LEU A 161 -1.06 -16.03 -20.76
N GLY A 162 -0.49 -17.23 -20.56
CA GLY A 162 -1.14 -18.29 -19.79
C GLY A 162 -1.37 -17.88 -18.33
N LEU A 163 -0.35 -17.27 -17.71
CA LEU A 163 -0.43 -16.80 -16.32
C LEU A 163 -1.41 -15.64 -16.16
N ALA A 164 -1.44 -14.71 -17.12
CA ALA A 164 -2.43 -13.63 -17.16
C ALA A 164 -3.87 -14.18 -17.29
N SER A 165 -4.09 -15.19 -18.13
CA SER A 165 -5.41 -15.83 -18.28
C SER A 165 -5.85 -16.56 -17.01
N MET A 166 -4.94 -17.23 -16.32
CA MET A 166 -5.22 -17.88 -15.03
C MET A 166 -5.60 -16.87 -13.95
N LEU A 167 -4.84 -15.77 -13.83
CA LEU A 167 -5.13 -14.70 -12.88
C LEU A 167 -6.47 -14.01 -13.19
N TYR A 168 -6.79 -13.83 -14.48
CA TYR A 168 -8.09 -13.31 -14.91
C TYR A 168 -9.24 -14.24 -14.50
N GLY A 169 -9.09 -15.55 -14.71
CA GLY A 169 -10.06 -16.56 -14.27
C GLY A 169 -10.26 -16.58 -12.76
N LEU A 170 -9.17 -16.49 -11.98
CA LEU A 170 -9.23 -16.41 -10.51
C LEU A 170 -9.94 -15.14 -10.04
N ARG A 171 -9.64 -13.99 -10.66
CA ARG A 171 -10.31 -12.71 -10.35
C ARG A 171 -11.81 -12.79 -10.63
N HIS A 172 -12.20 -13.41 -11.75
CA HIS A 172 -13.61 -13.55 -12.11
C HIS A 172 -14.34 -14.50 -11.14
N SER A 173 -13.75 -15.64 -10.81
CA SER A 173 -14.28 -16.57 -9.82
C SER A 173 -14.42 -15.93 -8.43
N TRP A 174 -13.45 -15.10 -8.03
CA TRP A 174 -13.52 -14.33 -6.79
C TRP A 174 -14.68 -13.34 -6.76
N HIS A 175 -14.91 -12.62 -7.86
CA HIS A 175 -16.08 -11.74 -7.98
C HIS A 175 -17.39 -12.51 -7.89
N SER A 176 -17.50 -13.68 -8.53
CA SER A 176 -18.68 -14.54 -8.44
C SER A 176 -18.94 -15.03 -7.01
N LEU A 177 -17.89 -15.43 -6.29
CA LEU A 177 -17.97 -15.84 -4.88
C LEU A 177 -18.43 -14.70 -3.97
N ARG A 178 -18.05 -13.45 -4.26
CA ARG A 178 -18.44 -12.27 -3.49
C ARG A 178 -19.95 -12.02 -3.51
N HIS A 179 -20.63 -12.36 -4.60
CA HIS A 179 -22.08 -12.21 -4.73
C HIS A 179 -22.88 -13.32 -4.03
N HIS A 180 -22.25 -14.45 -3.71
CA HIS A 180 -22.90 -15.56 -3.00
C HIS A 180 -22.63 -15.60 -1.49
N LEU A 181 -21.77 -14.70 -0.98
CA LEU A 181 -21.59 -14.54 0.46
C LEU A 181 -22.72 -13.65 1.01
N PRO A 182 -23.62 -14.16 1.86
CA PRO A 182 -24.65 -13.34 2.49
C PRO A 182 -23.99 -12.20 3.28
N HIS A 183 -24.60 -11.01 3.26
CA HIS A 183 -24.16 -9.87 4.06
C HIS A 183 -24.28 -10.23 5.55
N TRP A 184 -23.13 -10.49 6.19
CA TRP A 184 -22.96 -10.58 7.64
C TRP A 184 -22.19 -9.36 8.15
#